data_AF-A0AAD7WMZ1-F1
#
_entry.id   AF-A0AAD7WMZ1-F1
#
_cell.length_a   1.000
_cell.length_b   1.000
_cell.length_c   1.000
_cell.angle_alpha   90.00
_cell.angle_beta   90.00
_cell.angle_gamma   90.00
#
_symmetry.space_group_name_H-M   'P 1'
#
loop_
_entity.id
_entity.type
_entity.pdbx_description
1 polymer ?
#
loop_
_entity_poly.entity_id
_entity_poly.type
_entity_poly.pdbx_seq_one_letter_code
_entity_poly.pdbx_strand_id
1 'polypeptide(L)'
;MPEDVTVDQVEDEFRMYQTTSFEDSILNKRTDEAWRDIGLLKRGGKEVFSNLSAVMLGILVVFHSNADCERVFSLVTKNKTQYRASLSTEMISALVTRKVSMAAKGTVCHMECFSDALLRKAKSATYEAKQSRASATASRGDE
;
A
#
# COMPACT_ATOMS: atom_id res chain seq x y z
N MET A 1 6.02 17.39 -1.95
CA MET A 1 6.12 18.33 -3.08
C MET A 1 7.57 18.39 -3.51
N PRO A 2 7.87 18.66 -4.79
CA PRO A 2 9.22 19.05 -5.21
C PRO A 2 9.71 20.25 -4.37
N GLU A 3 11.02 20.31 -4.11
CA GLU A 3 11.62 21.31 -3.19
C GLU A 3 11.53 22.76 -3.70
N ASP A 4 11.10 22.98 -4.93
CA ASP A 4 11.05 24.26 -5.63
C ASP A 4 9.63 24.84 -5.80
N VAL A 5 8.58 24.17 -5.31
CA VAL A 5 7.19 24.63 -5.45
C VAL A 5 6.80 25.54 -4.28
N THR A 6 6.33 26.75 -4.58
CA THR A 6 5.88 27.72 -3.56
C THR A 6 4.39 27.57 -3.24
N VAL A 7 3.97 28.02 -2.06
CA VAL A 7 2.55 28.06 -1.68
C VAL A 7 1.76 28.94 -2.65
N ASP A 8 2.31 30.08 -3.06
CA ASP A 8 1.67 30.99 -4.01
C ASP A 8 1.33 30.30 -5.34
N GLN A 9 2.22 29.45 -5.86
CA GLN A 9 1.96 28.69 -7.09
C GLN A 9 0.77 27.74 -6.93
N VAL A 10 0.66 27.07 -5.79
CA VAL A 10 -0.47 26.18 -5.50
C VAL A 10 -1.76 26.97 -5.34
N GLU A 11 -1.71 28.12 -4.67
CA GLU A 11 -2.88 29.01 -4.52
C GLU A 11 -3.38 29.55 -5.86
N ASP A 12 -2.48 29.93 -6.76
CA ASP A 12 -2.83 30.39 -8.10
C ASP A 12 -3.48 29.27 -8.93
N GLU A 13 -2.94 28.05 -8.88
CA GLU A 13 -3.57 26.88 -9.50
C GLU A 13 -4.95 26.59 -8.90
N PHE A 14 -5.12 26.76 -7.59
CA PHE A 14 -6.40 26.56 -6.90
C PHE A 14 -7.45 27.59 -7.30
N ARG A 15 -7.08 28.88 -7.42
CA ARG A 15 -7.98 29.94 -7.91
C ARG A 15 -8.44 29.66 -9.34
N MET A 16 -7.51 29.22 -10.19
CA MET A 16 -7.85 28.82 -11.56
C MET A 16 -8.76 27.59 -11.58
N TYR A 17 -8.51 26.60 -10.73
CA TYR A 17 -9.35 25.39 -10.61
C TYR A 17 -10.81 25.75 -10.28
N GLN A 18 -11.04 26.68 -9.35
CA GLN A 18 -12.39 27.12 -8.95
C GLN A 18 -13.23 27.73 -10.09
N THR A 19 -12.58 28.27 -11.11
CA THR A 19 -13.23 28.90 -12.26
C THR A 19 -13.19 28.04 -13.52
N THR A 20 -12.52 26.88 -13.45
CA THR A 20 -12.37 25.96 -14.58
C THR A 20 -13.51 24.94 -14.58
N SER A 21 -14.16 24.79 -15.73
CA SER A 21 -15.10 23.69 -15.95
C SER A 21 -14.34 22.47 -16.46
N PHE A 22 -14.58 21.32 -15.85
CA PHE A 22 -14.00 20.05 -16.24
C PHE A 22 -15.04 19.19 -16.95
N GLU A 23 -14.60 18.35 -17.87
CA GLU A 23 -15.47 17.40 -18.54
C GLU A 23 -16.05 16.39 -17.54
N ASP A 24 -17.30 15.97 -17.77
CA ASP A 24 -17.95 14.91 -16.99
C ASP A 24 -17.15 13.59 -17.03
N SER A 25 -16.37 13.38 -18.09
CA SER A 25 -15.46 12.24 -18.23
C SER A 25 -14.41 12.17 -17.12
N ILE A 26 -13.99 13.32 -16.58
CA ILE A 26 -13.04 13.45 -15.47
C ILE A 26 -13.80 13.38 -14.14
N LEU A 27 -14.90 14.11 -14.03
CA LEU A 27 -15.65 14.24 -12.77
C LEU A 27 -16.34 12.94 -12.32
N ASN A 28 -16.67 12.04 -13.25
CA ASN A 28 -17.27 10.74 -12.95
C ASN A 28 -16.25 9.65 -12.56
N LYS A 29 -14.94 9.96 -12.53
CA LYS A 29 -13.91 9.01 -12.10
C LYS A 29 -13.77 8.97 -10.58
N ARG A 30 -13.06 7.95 -10.09
CA ARG A 30 -12.63 7.91 -8.68
C ARG A 30 -11.78 9.15 -8.38
N THR A 31 -11.92 9.73 -7.18
CA THR A 31 -11.35 11.04 -6.85
C THR A 31 -9.84 11.15 -7.14
N ASP A 32 -9.05 10.13 -6.84
CA ASP A 32 -7.61 10.08 -7.14
C ASP A 32 -7.32 10.00 -8.64
N GLU A 33 -8.14 9.28 -9.41
CA GLU A 33 -8.02 9.20 -10.86
C GLU A 33 -8.37 10.53 -11.52
N ALA A 34 -9.41 11.20 -11.03
CA ALA A 34 -9.80 12.53 -11.47
C ALA A 34 -8.67 13.55 -11.20
N TRP A 35 -8.10 13.57 -9.99
CA TRP A 35 -6.99 14.47 -9.66
C TRP A 35 -5.73 14.19 -10.47
N ARG A 36 -5.43 12.92 -10.75
CA ARG A 36 -4.33 12.56 -11.65
C ARG A 36 -4.55 13.14 -13.05
N ASP A 37 -5.74 12.98 -13.61
CA ASP A 37 -6.05 13.47 -14.96
C ASP A 37 -6.06 15.00 -15.02
N ILE A 38 -6.57 15.68 -13.98
CA ILE A 38 -6.49 17.14 -13.82
C ILE A 38 -5.02 17.61 -13.83
N GLY A 39 -4.13 16.91 -13.14
CA GLY A 39 -2.70 17.23 -13.10
C GLY A 39 -2.01 17.12 -14.47
N LEU A 40 -2.54 16.28 -15.36
CA LEU A 40 -2.03 16.08 -16.72
C LEU A 40 -2.62 17.06 -17.74
N LEU A 41 -3.59 17.90 -17.36
CA LEU A 41 -4.18 18.88 -18.26
C LEU A 41 -3.12 19.91 -18.67
N LYS A 42 -3.03 20.14 -19.98
CA LYS A 42 -2.07 21.08 -20.56
C LYS A 42 -2.76 22.25 -21.24
N ARG A 43 -2.22 23.45 -21.03
CA ARG A 43 -2.59 24.67 -21.76
C ARG A 43 -1.32 25.31 -22.30
N GLY A 44 -1.25 25.48 -23.62
CA GLY A 44 -0.02 25.97 -24.27
C GLY A 44 1.19 25.04 -24.07
N GLY A 45 0.95 23.72 -23.95
CA GLY A 45 2.01 22.72 -23.78
C GLY A 45 2.52 22.53 -22.36
N LYS A 46 2.11 23.36 -21.40
CA LYS A 46 2.48 23.26 -19.98
C LYS A 46 1.32 22.72 -19.15
N GLU A 47 1.63 21.86 -18.18
CA GLU A 47 0.67 21.38 -17.18
C GLU A 47 0.21 22.54 -16.29
N VAL A 48 -1.11 22.67 -16.12
CA VAL A 48 -1.70 23.86 -15.49
C VAL A 48 -2.12 23.61 -14.03
N PHE A 49 -2.20 22.36 -13.60
CA PHE A 49 -2.64 21.97 -12.25
C PHE A 49 -1.70 20.93 -11.61
N SER A 50 -0.46 20.82 -12.08
CA SER A 50 0.46 19.76 -11.66
C SER A 50 0.79 19.83 -10.17
N ASN A 51 0.94 21.04 -9.61
CA ASN A 51 1.27 21.24 -8.21
C ASN A 51 0.05 20.98 -7.31
N LEU A 52 -1.10 21.53 -7.68
CA LEU A 52 -2.36 21.33 -6.98
C LEU A 52 -2.76 19.85 -7.00
N SER A 53 -2.63 19.17 -8.14
CA SER A 53 -2.87 17.73 -8.26
C SER A 53 -1.99 16.94 -7.31
N ALA A 54 -0.70 17.25 -7.22
CA ALA A 54 0.21 16.57 -6.29
C ALA A 54 -0.21 16.79 -4.81
N VAL A 55 -0.64 18.00 -4.44
CA VAL A 55 -1.15 18.29 -3.09
C VAL A 55 -2.42 17.48 -2.81
N MET A 56 -3.39 17.50 -3.72
CA MET A 56 -4.66 16.80 -3.54
C MET A 56 -4.49 15.29 -3.48
N LEU A 57 -3.64 14.71 -4.33
CA LEU A 57 -3.28 13.29 -4.24
C LEU A 57 -2.60 12.96 -2.91
N GLY A 58 -1.77 13.86 -2.37
CA GLY A 58 -1.19 13.70 -1.03
C GLY A 58 -2.23 13.70 0.08
N ILE A 59 -3.22 14.61 0.01
CA ILE A 59 -4.33 14.66 0.96
C ILE A 59 -5.15 13.37 0.92
N LEU A 60 -5.38 12.79 -0.26
CA LEU A 60 -6.14 11.55 -0.42
C LEU A 60 -5.44 10.32 0.20
N VAL A 61 -4.15 10.42 0.54
CA VAL A 61 -3.42 9.36 1.27
C VAL A 61 -3.63 9.46 2.78
N VAL A 62 -4.13 10.60 3.28
CA VAL A 62 -4.42 10.77 4.71
C VAL A 62 -5.67 9.94 5.04
N PHE A 63 -5.52 8.98 5.96
CA PHE A 63 -6.64 8.17 6.42
C PHE A 63 -7.77 9.06 6.97
N HIS A 64 -8.97 8.87 6.43
CA HIS A 64 -10.13 9.68 6.78
C HIS A 64 -10.61 9.47 8.22
N SER A 65 -10.21 8.37 8.89
CA SER A 65 -10.61 8.10 10.27
C SER A 65 -9.71 7.10 10.99
N ASN A 66 -9.78 7.11 12.33
CA ASN A 66 -9.15 6.08 13.16
C ASN A 66 -9.68 4.66 12.86
N ALA A 67 -10.88 4.53 12.28
CA ALA A 67 -11.45 3.22 11.93
C ALA A 67 -10.62 2.48 10.86
N ASP A 68 -9.90 3.20 10.00
CA ASP A 68 -9.00 2.60 9.02
C ASP A 68 -7.75 2.04 9.69
N CYS A 69 -7.19 2.75 10.67
CA CYS A 69 -6.12 2.27 11.53
C CYS A 69 -6.57 1.06 12.37
N GLU A 70 -7.76 1.11 12.96
CA GLU A 70 -8.35 0.01 13.73
C GLU A 70 -8.57 -1.24 12.87
N ARG A 71 -8.91 -1.08 11.59
CA ARG A 71 -9.00 -2.22 10.65
C ARG A 71 -7.64 -2.89 10.47
N VAL A 72 -6.57 -2.11 10.28
CA VAL A 72 -5.20 -2.64 10.20
C VAL A 72 -4.77 -3.30 11.51
N PHE A 73 -5.09 -2.69 12.66
CA PHE A 73 -4.81 -3.28 13.97
C PHE A 73 -5.60 -4.57 14.20
N SER A 74 -6.85 -4.66 13.76
CA SER A 74 -7.62 -5.90 13.78
C SER A 74 -6.96 -7.00 12.94
N LEU A 75 -6.42 -6.66 11.76
CA LEU A 75 -5.62 -7.60 10.97
C LEU A 75 -4.39 -8.07 11.75
N VAL A 76 -3.64 -7.17 12.40
CA VAL A 76 -2.48 -7.52 13.22
C VAL A 76 -2.90 -8.48 14.35
N THR A 77 -3.94 -8.14 15.10
CA THR A 77 -4.47 -8.96 16.20
C THR A 77 -4.93 -10.34 15.73
N LYS A 78 -5.59 -10.44 14.56
CA LYS A 78 -6.00 -11.72 13.97
C LYS A 78 -4.81 -12.58 13.53
N ASN A 79 -3.70 -11.99 13.12
CA ASN A 79 -2.49 -12.74 12.77
C ASN A 79 -1.63 -13.07 14.02
N LYS A 80 -1.73 -12.26 15.08
CA LYS A 80 -1.07 -12.46 16.37
C LYS A 80 -2.03 -13.10 17.38
N THR A 81 -2.34 -14.39 17.18
CA THR A 81 -3.18 -15.15 18.11
C THR A 81 -2.36 -15.71 19.28
N GLN A 82 -2.99 -16.04 20.41
CA GLN A 82 -2.33 -16.71 21.55
C GLN A 82 -1.66 -18.04 21.16
N TYR A 83 -2.12 -18.70 20.08
CA TYR A 83 -1.54 -19.93 19.54
C TYR A 83 -0.45 -19.68 18.47
N ARG A 84 -0.33 -18.46 17.94
CA ARG A 84 0.68 -18.02 16.96
C ARG A 84 1.42 -16.77 17.44
N ALA A 85 1.81 -16.75 18.71
CA ALA A 85 2.57 -15.64 19.29
C ALA A 85 4.02 -15.52 18.74
N SER A 86 4.47 -16.47 17.92
CA SER A 86 5.86 -16.60 17.45
C SER A 86 6.16 -15.93 16.10
N LEU A 87 5.23 -15.21 15.48
CA LEU A 87 5.53 -14.45 14.27
C LEU A 87 6.36 -13.21 14.60
N SER A 88 7.51 -13.07 13.94
CA SER A 88 8.31 -11.85 14.05
C SER A 88 7.51 -10.64 13.53
N THR A 89 7.82 -9.45 14.05
CA THR A 89 7.20 -8.20 13.59
C THR A 89 7.36 -8.01 12.09
N GLU A 90 8.51 -8.41 11.53
CA GLU A 90 8.79 -8.38 10.09
C GLU A 90 7.81 -9.25 9.30
N MET A 91 7.56 -10.48 9.75
CA MET A 91 6.61 -11.38 9.09
C MET A 91 5.16 -10.87 9.22
N ILE A 92 4.79 -10.30 10.36
CA ILE A 92 3.47 -9.69 10.56
C ILE A 92 3.31 -8.50 9.60
N SER A 93 4.32 -7.64 9.49
CA SER A 93 4.32 -6.50 8.56
C SER A 93 4.11 -7.00 7.12
N ALA A 94 4.91 -7.95 6.66
CA ALA A 94 4.80 -8.51 5.31
C ALA A 94 3.40 -9.12 5.04
N LEU A 95 2.84 -9.86 6.00
CA LEU A 95 1.51 -10.46 5.88
C LEU A 95 0.40 -9.40 5.82
N VAL A 96 0.47 -8.37 6.66
CA VAL A 96 -0.51 -7.27 6.66
C VAL A 96 -0.43 -6.50 5.35
N THR A 97 0.78 -6.12 4.90
CA THR A 97 0.99 -5.44 3.61
C THR A 97 0.42 -6.26 2.46
N ARG A 98 0.67 -7.58 2.43
CA ARG A 98 0.09 -8.45 1.38
C ARG A 98 -1.42 -8.44 1.43
N LYS A 99 -2.03 -8.66 2.60
CA LYS A 99 -3.50 -8.68 2.76
C LYS A 99 -4.16 -7.36 2.34
N VAL A 100 -3.58 -6.23 2.74
CA VAL A 100 -4.08 -4.90 2.35
C VAL A 100 -3.95 -4.68 0.85
N SER A 101 -2.81 -5.05 0.26
CA SER A 101 -2.59 -4.96 -1.20
C SER A 101 -3.58 -5.80 -1.99
N MET A 102 -3.90 -7.01 -1.52
CA MET A 102 -4.89 -7.89 -2.16
C MET A 102 -6.29 -7.30 -2.09
N ALA A 103 -6.68 -6.79 -0.91
CA ALA A 103 -7.98 -6.15 -0.71
C ALA A 103 -8.13 -4.91 -1.61
N ALA A 104 -7.08 -4.10 -1.75
CA ALA A 104 -7.08 -2.95 -2.65
C ALA A 104 -7.28 -3.34 -4.12
N LYS A 105 -6.86 -4.54 -4.52
CA LYS A 105 -7.08 -5.10 -5.86
C LYS A 105 -8.40 -5.87 -6.01
N GLY A 106 -9.24 -5.93 -4.97
CA GLY A 106 -10.46 -6.72 -4.96
C GLY A 106 -10.22 -8.24 -5.02
N THR A 107 -9.04 -8.70 -4.61
CA THR A 107 -8.63 -10.12 -4.66
C THR A 107 -8.57 -10.74 -3.26
N VAL A 108 -8.70 -12.07 -3.20
CA VAL A 108 -8.70 -12.85 -1.95
C VAL A 108 -7.62 -13.92 -1.96
N CYS A 109 -7.09 -14.27 -0.78
CA CYS A 109 -5.87 -15.10 -0.66
C CYS A 109 -5.94 -16.46 -1.34
N HIS A 110 -7.11 -17.09 -1.37
CA HIS A 110 -7.27 -18.44 -1.94
C HIS A 110 -7.32 -18.45 -3.47
N MET A 111 -7.49 -17.29 -4.10
CA MET A 111 -7.42 -17.14 -5.56
C MET A 111 -6.00 -16.86 -6.06
N GLU A 112 -5.04 -16.73 -5.15
CA GLU A 112 -3.67 -16.39 -5.50
C GLU A 112 -2.94 -17.61 -6.04
N CYS A 113 -2.55 -17.56 -7.32
CA CYS A 113 -1.71 -18.59 -7.92
C CYS A 113 -0.23 -18.25 -7.72
N PHE A 114 0.51 -19.19 -7.15
CA PHE A 114 1.96 -19.08 -6.98
C PHE A 114 2.68 -19.92 -8.04
N SER A 115 3.84 -19.46 -8.48
CA SER A 115 4.66 -20.22 -9.44
C SER A 115 5.23 -21.47 -8.78
N ASP A 116 5.40 -22.54 -9.57
CA ASP A 116 6.01 -23.79 -9.10
C ASP A 116 7.43 -23.57 -8.54
N ALA A 117 8.17 -22.62 -9.11
CA ALA A 117 9.48 -22.23 -8.62
C ALA A 117 9.42 -21.69 -7.18
N LEU A 118 8.44 -20.83 -6.87
CA LEU A 118 8.22 -20.29 -5.54
C LEU A 118 7.80 -21.40 -4.56
N LEU A 119 6.84 -22.24 -4.96
CA LEU A 119 6.37 -23.35 -4.14
C LEU A 119 7.48 -24.34 -3.81
N ARG A 120 8.34 -24.67 -4.79
CA ARG A 120 9.51 -25.52 -4.58
C ARG A 120 10.48 -24.89 -3.58
N LYS A 121 10.80 -23.60 -3.76
CA LYS A 121 11.69 -22.88 -2.85
C LYS A 121 11.14 -22.83 -1.41
N ALA A 122 9.85 -22.57 -1.24
CA ALA A 122 9.19 -22.55 0.07
C ALA A 122 9.22 -23.93 0.75
N LYS A 123 8.99 -25.01 -0.01
CA LYS A 123 9.10 -26.38 0.50
C LYS A 123 10.54 -26.71 0.93
N SER A 124 11.53 -26.37 0.11
CA SER A 124 12.96 -26.58 0.43
C SER A 124 13.36 -25.86 1.72
N ALA A 125 13.04 -24.56 1.84
CA ALA A 125 13.34 -23.78 3.04
C ALA A 125 12.69 -24.37 4.31
N THR A 126 11.48 -24.91 4.19
CA THR A 126 10.81 -25.58 5.32
C THR A 126 11.57 -26.85 5.75
N TYR A 127 12.09 -27.60 4.78
CA TYR A 127 12.84 -28.83 5.06
C TYR A 127 14.19 -28.52 5.71
N GLU A 128 14.90 -27.52 5.20
CA GLU A 128 16.15 -27.00 5.77
C GLU A 128 15.96 -26.51 7.23
N ALA A 129 14.90 -25.73 7.48
CA ALA A 129 14.59 -25.25 8.83
C ALA A 129 14.23 -26.37 9.82
N LYS A 130 13.63 -27.46 9.34
CA LYS A 130 13.37 -28.65 10.17
C LYS A 130 14.66 -29.39 10.51
N GLN A 131 15.56 -29.56 9.54
CA GLN A 131 16.85 -30.21 9.76
C GLN A 131 17.73 -29.42 10.74
N SER A 132 17.83 -28.10 10.58
CA SER A 132 18.62 -27.25 11.46
C SER A 132 18.10 -27.23 12.91
N ARG A 133 16.79 -27.32 13.10
CA ARG A 133 16.19 -27.51 14.44
C ARG A 133 16.52 -28.89 15.02
N ALA A 134 16.43 -29.95 14.23
CA ALA A 134 16.74 -31.30 14.71
C ALA A 134 18.21 -31.43 15.16
N SER A 135 19.15 -30.89 14.40
CA SER A 135 20.58 -30.89 14.77
C SER A 135 20.88 -30.03 15.99
N ALA A 136 20.25 -28.86 16.14
CA ALA A 136 20.41 -28.00 17.32
C ALA A 136 19.79 -28.58 18.61
N THR A 137 18.84 -29.51 18.48
CA THR A 137 18.24 -30.20 19.65
C THR A 137 19.09 -31.42 20.05
N ALA A 138 19.72 -32.09 19.09
CA ALA A 138 20.64 -33.20 19.36
C ALA A 138 21.93 -32.73 20.08
N SER A 139 22.46 -31.55 19.73
CA SER A 139 23.66 -30.99 20.37
C SER A 139 23.44 -30.45 21.80
N ARG A 140 22.22 -30.49 22.32
CA ARG A 140 21.83 -29.91 23.63
C ARG A 140 21.47 -30.96 24.68
N GLY A 141 21.56 -32.24 24.32
CA GLY A 141 21.30 -33.39 25.20
C GLY A 141 22.55 -34.12 25.71
N ASP A 142 23.75 -33.59 25.43
CA ASP A 142 25.04 -34.15 25.83
C ASP A 142 25.74 -33.35 26.97
N GLU A 143 24.99 -32.58 27.77
CA GLU A 143 25.45 -31.95 29.02
C GLU A 143 24.66 -32.45 30.24
#